data_AF-A0A1I5G7V5-F1
#
_entry.id   AF-A0A1I5G7V5-F1
#
_cell.length_a   1.000
_cell.length_b   1.000
_cell.length_c   1.000
_cell.angle_alpha   90.00
_cell.angle_beta   90.00
_cell.angle_gamma   90.00
#
_symmetry.space_group_name_H-M   'P 1'
#
loop_
_entity.id
_entity.type
_entity.pdbx_description
1 polymer ?
#
loop_
_entity_poly.entity_id
_entity_poly.type
_entity_poly.pdbx_seq_one_letter_code
_entity_poly.pdbx_strand_id
1 'polypeptide(L)' 'STSNKMSKRGSPYLRKALFQAAFIASYYDPVFSTYYQQKRAEGKHHKVAVGAVARKLCHTIHAVLKNNTPYEIRQ' A
#
# COMPACT_ATOMS: atom_id res chain seq x y z
N SER A 1 -16.50 -10.66 0.56
CA SER A 1 -15.52 -11.71 0.22
C SER A 1 -14.39 -11.73 1.25
N THR A 2 -14.40 -12.70 2.17
CA THR A 2 -13.57 -12.72 3.40
C THR A 2 -12.29 -13.54 3.31
N SER A 3 -12.00 -14.20 2.19
CA SER A 3 -10.74 -14.93 1.97
C SER A 3 -9.99 -14.37 0.78
N ASN A 4 -9.09 -13.42 1.03
CA ASN A 4 -8.15 -12.90 0.03
C ASN A 4 -6.72 -13.12 0.57
N LYS A 5 -6.10 -14.23 0.16
CA LYS A 5 -4.78 -14.65 0.67
C LYS A 5 -3.68 -13.95 -0.13
N MET A 6 -2.71 -13.38 0.57
CA MET A 6 -1.54 -12.77 -0.07
C MET A 6 -0.73 -13.85 -0.82
N SER A 7 -0.53 -13.64 -2.12
CA SER A 7 0.31 -14.53 -2.94
C SER A 7 1.77 -14.47 -2.47
N LYS A 8 2.42 -15.63 -2.35
CA LYS A 8 3.85 -15.75 -2.01
C LYS A 8 4.77 -15.69 -3.23
N ARG A 9 4.23 -15.47 -4.44
CA ARG A 9 5.03 -15.35 -5.67
C ARG A 9 5.93 -14.10 -5.62
N GLY A 10 7.11 -14.19 -6.22
CA GLY A 10 8.12 -13.11 -6.26
C GLY A 10 9.04 -13.04 -5.03
N SER A 11 9.96 -12.07 -5.04
CA SER A 11 11.01 -11.94 -4.02
C SER A 11 10.43 -11.65 -2.62
N PRO A 12 10.79 -12.44 -1.59
CA PRO A 12 10.37 -12.17 -0.22
C PRO A 12 10.96 -10.88 0.35
N TYR A 13 12.18 -10.52 -0.07
CA TYR A 13 12.84 -9.29 0.34
C TYR A 13 12.09 -8.05 -0.17
N LEU A 14 11.71 -8.06 -1.45
CA LEU A 14 10.95 -6.96 -2.03
C LEU A 14 9.58 -6.79 -1.36
N ARG A 15 8.90 -7.89 -1.05
CA ARG A 15 7.62 -7.86 -0.33
C ARG A 15 7.77 -7.24 1.06
N LYS A 16 8.83 -7.60 1.79
CA LYS A 16 9.13 -7.04 3.11
C LYS A 16 9.44 -5.55 3.02
N ALA A 17 10.28 -5.14 2.07
CA ALA A 17 10.62 -3.74 1.83
C ALA A 17 9.38 -2.89 1.51
N LEU A 18 8.51 -3.37 0.60
CA LEU A 18 7.25 -2.69 0.27
C LEU A 18 6.31 -2.59 1.48
N PHE A 19 6.24 -3.63 2.31
CA PHE A 19 5.40 -3.58 3.50
C PHE A 19 5.90 -2.54 4.51
N GLN A 20 7.22 -2.45 4.73
CA GLN A 20 7.83 -1.44 5.59
C GLN A 20 7.64 -0.03 5.04
N ALA A 21 7.86 0.17 3.74
CA ALA A 21 7.62 1.45 3.08
C ALA A 21 6.15 1.87 3.20
N ALA A 22 5.22 0.94 2.98
CA ALA A 22 3.78 1.21 3.10
C ALA A 22 3.34 1.52 4.53
N PHE A 23 3.98 0.90 5.53
CA PHE A 23 3.74 1.24 6.93
C PHE A 23 4.10 2.70 7.20
N ILE A 24 5.29 3.15 6.80
CA ILE A 24 5.71 4.54 6.95
C ILE A 24 4.79 5.47 6.14
N ALA A 25 4.52 5.14 4.87
CA ALA A 25 3.64 5.94 4.00
C ALA A 25 2.24 6.12 4.59
N SER A 26 1.70 5.14 5.32
CA SER A 26 0.39 5.26 5.95
C SER A 26 0.30 6.31 7.06
N TYR A 27 1.44 6.76 7.61
CA TYR A 27 1.49 7.83 8.61
C TYR A 27 1.81 9.19 8.01
N TYR A 28 2.76 9.25 7.07
CA TYR A 28 3.28 10.53 6.56
C TYR A 28 2.56 11.06 5.33
N ASP A 29 2.02 10.18 4.50
CA ASP A 29 1.36 10.58 3.26
C ASP A 29 -0.16 10.62 3.46
N PRO A 30 -0.83 11.78 3.21
CA PRO A 30 -2.26 11.91 3.43
C PRO A 30 -3.10 10.99 2.52
N VAL A 31 -2.65 10.68 1.30
CA VAL A 31 -3.36 9.81 0.35
C VAL A 31 -3.35 8.34 0.79
N PHE A 32 -2.24 7.91 1.40
CA PHE A 32 -2.12 6.57 1.95
C PHE A 32 -2.71 6.47 3.36
N SER A 33 -2.63 7.54 4.16
CA SER A 33 -3.23 7.61 5.49
C SER A 33 -4.75 7.55 5.44
N THR A 34 -5.39 8.35 4.58
CA THR A 34 -6.84 8.30 4.36
C THR A 34 -7.30 6.92 3.92
N TYR A 35 -6.59 6.30 2.99
CA TYR A 35 -6.89 4.95 2.53
C TYR A 35 -6.71 3.91 3.65
N TYR A 36 -5.65 4.03 4.45
CA TYR A 36 -5.43 3.17 5.62
C TYR A 36 -6.57 3.29 6.63
N GLN A 37 -6.99 4.52 6.95
CA GLN A 37 -8.08 4.79 7.88
C GLN A 37 -9.42 4.24 7.36
N GLN A 38 -9.73 4.41 6.08
CA GLN A 38 -10.90 3.79 5.45
C GLN A 38 -10.90 2.26 5.63
N LYS A 39 -9.76 1.60 5.39
CA LYS A 39 -9.65 0.14 5.58
C LYS A 39 -9.75 -0.28 7.05
N ARG A 40 -9.32 0.56 7.99
CA ARG A 40 -9.54 0.32 9.44
C ARG A 40 -11.00 0.50 9.83
N ALA A 41 -11.69 1.51 9.28
CA ALA A 41 -13.11 1.76 9.49
C ALA A 41 -13.99 0.63 8.92
N GLU A 42 -13.57 0.00 7.81
CA GLU A 42 -14.17 -1.24 7.28
C GLU A 42 -14.00 -2.47 8.23
N GLY A 43 -13.37 -2.31 9.40
CA GLY A 43 -13.17 -3.38 10.39
C GLY A 43 -11.97 -4.28 10.10
N LYS A 44 -11.09 -3.92 9.15
CA LYS A 44 -9.95 -4.78 8.79
C LYS A 44 -8.84 -4.71 9.84
N HIS A 45 -8.22 -5.86 10.09
CA HIS A 45 -7.05 -5.94 10.96
C HIS A 45 -5.90 -5.06 10.42
N HIS A 46 -5.13 -4.46 11.33
CA HIS A 46 -4.04 -3.51 11.00
C HIS A 46 -3.12 -4.04 9.88
N LYS A 47 -2.62 -5.27 10.00
CA LYS A 47 -1.74 -5.89 8.99
C LYS A 47 -2.40 -6.04 7.62
N VAL A 48 -3.72 -6.24 7.56
CA VAL A 48 -4.48 -6.34 6.32
C VAL A 48 -4.66 -4.96 5.69
N ALA A 49 -4.91 -3.94 6.50
CA ALA A 49 -4.98 -2.55 6.05
C ALA A 49 -3.64 -2.08 5.47
N VAL A 50 -2.52 -2.32 6.18
CA VAL A 50 -1.17 -2.01 5.66
C VAL A 50 -0.86 -2.80 4.40
N GLY A 51 -1.26 -4.07 4.33
CA GLY A 51 -1.13 -4.88 3.10
C GLY A 51 -1.89 -4.28 1.91
N ALA A 52 -3.08 -3.72 2.14
CA ALA A 52 -3.84 -3.01 1.11
C ALA A 52 -3.14 -1.72 0.67
N VAL A 53 -2.57 -0.95 1.61
CA VAL A 53 -1.76 0.24 1.33
C VAL A 53 -0.52 -0.15 0.50
N ALA A 54 0.17 -1.23 0.86
CA ALA A 54 1.34 -1.72 0.13
C ALA A 54 1.01 -2.08 -1.32
N ARG A 55 -0.18 -2.66 -1.57
CA ARG A 55 -0.66 -2.89 -2.94
C ARG A 55 -0.87 -1.57 -3.68
N LYS A 56 -1.55 -0.60 -3.06
CA LYS A 56 -1.78 0.74 -3.65
C LYS A 56 -0.44 1.42 -3.99
N LEU A 57 0.51 1.39 -3.05
CA LEU A 57 1.85 1.94 -3.21
C LEU A 57 2.61 1.29 -4.39
N CYS A 58 2.55 -0.03 -4.52
CA CYS A 58 3.17 -0.74 -5.64
C CYS A 58 2.63 -0.27 -7.01
N HIS A 59 1.30 -0.09 -7.11
CA HIS A 59 0.68 0.44 -8.32
C HIS A 59 1.09 1.90 -8.59
N THR A 60 1.19 2.73 -7.55
CA THR A 60 1.69 4.11 -7.67
C THR A 60 3.12 4.15 -8.18
N ILE A 61 4.02 3.36 -7.60
CA ILE A 61 5.42 3.24 -8.05
C ILE A 61 5.46 2.81 -9.52
N HIS A 62 4.68 1.79 -9.89
CA HIS A 62 4.61 1.32 -11.27
C HIS A 62 4.11 2.41 -12.24
N ALA A 63 3.09 3.18 -11.85
CA ALA A 63 2.56 4.28 -12.67
C ALA A 63 3.58 5.42 -12.85
N VAL A 64 4.27 5.81 -11.77
CA VAL A 64 5.36 6.80 -11.78
C VAL A 64 6.47 6.37 -12.72
N LEU A 65 6.95 5.12 -12.58
CA LEU A 65 8.00 4.58 -13.43
C LEU A 65 7.57 4.43 -14.89
N LYS A 66 6.32 4.04 -15.14
CA LYS A 66 5.79 3.83 -16.49
C LYS A 66 5.59 5.14 -17.25
N ASN A 67 5.04 6.15 -16.57
CA ASN A 67 4.73 7.44 -17.19
C ASN A 67 5.88 8.45 -17.07
N ASN A 68 6.93 8.09 -16.32
CA ASN A 68 8.08 8.94 -16.00
C ASN A 68 7.66 10.33 -15.47
N THR A 69 6.58 10.35 -14.68
CA THR A 69 6.01 11.57 -14.10
C THR A 69 6.30 11.59 -12.61
N PRO A 70 6.66 12.75 -12.03
CA PRO A 70 6.90 12.85 -10.60
C PRO A 70 5.62 12.50 -9.82
N TYR A 71 5.82 11.90 -8.64
CA TYR A 71 4.71 11.60 -7.75
C TYR A 71 4.14 12.90 -7.17
N GLU A 72 2.88 13.20 -7.47
CA GLU A 72 2.14 14.32 -6.89
C GLU A 72 1.12 13.82 -5.87
N ILE A 73 1.12 14.42 -4.68
CA ILE A 73 0.12 14.18 -3.65
C ILE A 73 -1.17 14.86 -4.07
N ARG A 74 -2.01 14.14 -4.81
CA ARG A 74 -3.36 14.59 -5.17
C ARG A 74 -4.29 14.31 -4.00
N GLN A 75 -4.55 15.34 -3.19
CA GLN A 75 -5.50 15.30 -2.06
C GLN A 75 -6.95 15.27 -2.54
#